data_AF-A0A9D2S0M4-F1
#
_entry.id   AF-A0A9D2S0M4-F1
#
_cell.length_a   1.000
_cell.length_b   1.000
_cell.length_c   1.000
_cell.angle_alpha   90.00
_cell.angle_beta   90.00
_cell.angle_gamma   90.00
#
_symmetry.space_group_name_H-M   'P 1'
#
loop_
_entity.id
_entity.type
_entity.pdbx_description
1 polymer ?
#
loop_
_entity_poly.entity_id
_entity_poly.type
_entity_poly.pdbx_seq_one_letter_code
_entity_poly.pdbx_strand_id
1 'polypeptide(L)'
;MAFLGSLDIVGSALSAERTRMDVTLQNIANANTTRTEDGTPYRRQQVVFEERELDFETALTQAEANATGASGASRTQTKGGVRVADVVESDRDFLSVYDPTHPDADENGYVLYPNVDTTEEMLDMMTSTNAYNANLTVLSVMKAMINKTLEAGK
;
A
#
# COMPACT_ATOMS: atom_id res chain seq x y z
N MET A 1 -15.62 -13.31 17.70
CA MET A 1 -15.78 -11.90 18.12
C MET A 1 -15.49 -10.99 16.95
N ALA A 2 -16.52 -10.53 16.23
CA ALA A 2 -16.39 -9.74 15.00
C ALA A 2 -15.51 -8.47 15.11
N PHE A 3 -15.36 -7.91 16.33
CA PHE A 3 -14.51 -6.75 16.60
C PHE A 3 -13.00 -7.00 16.44
N LEU A 4 -12.53 -8.24 16.63
CA LEU A 4 -11.12 -8.57 16.44
C LEU A 4 -10.76 -8.60 14.94
N GLY A 5 -11.69 -9.04 14.09
CA GLY A 5 -11.51 -9.00 12.64
C GLY A 5 -11.42 -7.59 12.07
N SER A 6 -12.23 -6.64 12.55
CA SER A 6 -12.13 -5.25 12.09
C SER A 6 -10.85 -4.55 12.55
N LEU A 7 -10.31 -4.92 13.71
CA LEU A 7 -9.03 -4.39 14.19
C LEU A 7 -7.87 -4.86 13.31
N ASP A 8 -7.88 -6.14 12.90
CA ASP A 8 -6.87 -6.69 11.99
C ASP A 8 -6.92 -5.99 10.62
N ILE A 9 -8.12 -5.68 10.11
CA ILE A 9 -8.29 -4.94 8.84
C ILE A 9 -7.64 -3.56 8.95
N VAL A 10 -8.00 -2.78 9.97
CA VAL A 10 -7.45 -1.42 10.16
C VAL A 10 -5.94 -1.45 10.39
N GLY A 11 -5.44 -2.42 11.17
CA GLY A 11 -4.00 -2.60 11.39
C GLY A 11 -3.25 -2.92 10.09
N SER A 12 -3.80 -3.82 9.27
CA SER A 12 -3.21 -4.17 7.97
C SER A 12 -3.22 -2.98 6.99
N ALA A 13 -4.31 -2.21 6.96
CA ALA A 13 -4.43 -1.02 6.12
C ALA A 13 -3.46 0.10 6.55
N LEU A 14 -3.27 0.32 7.85
CA LEU A 14 -2.29 1.28 8.37
C LEU A 14 -0.86 0.90 7.97
N SER A 15 -0.51 -0.39 8.05
CA SER A 15 0.80 -0.86 7.62
C SER A 15 0.99 -0.71 6.12
N ALA A 16 -0.03 -1.03 5.32
CA ALA A 16 0.02 -0.93 3.87
C ALA A 16 0.16 0.52 3.39
N GLU A 17 -0.63 1.45 3.94
CA GLU A 17 -0.52 2.88 3.61
C GLU A 17 0.83 3.47 4.06
N ARG A 18 1.38 3.01 5.19
CA ARG A 18 2.73 3.42 5.60
C ARG A 18 3.78 3.01 4.56
N THR A 19 3.74 1.77 4.07
CA THR A 19 4.65 1.31 3.02
C THR A 19 4.47 2.10 1.73
N ARG A 20 3.23 2.45 1.36
CA ARG A 20 2.98 3.34 0.22
C ARG A 20 3.63 4.71 0.41
N MET A 21 3.48 5.34 1.58
CA MET A 21 4.16 6.60 1.88
C MET A 21 5.67 6.49 1.77
N ASP A 22 6.26 5.42 2.30
CA ASP A 22 7.71 5.21 2.26
C ASP A 22 8.22 5.12 0.81
N VAL A 23 7.49 4.42 -0.06
CA VAL A 23 7.80 4.31 -1.50
C VAL A 23 7.59 5.65 -2.23
N THR A 24 6.48 6.35 -1.98
CA THR A 24 6.22 7.69 -2.58
C THR A 24 7.31 8.69 -2.16
N LEU A 25 7.76 8.65 -0.90
CA LEU A 25 8.86 9.48 -0.42
C LEU A 25 10.18 9.13 -1.11
N GLN A 26 10.45 7.85 -1.34
CA GLN A 26 11.61 7.40 -2.08
C GLN A 26 11.59 7.88 -3.55
N ASN A 27 10.42 7.86 -4.19
CA ASN A 27 10.24 8.42 -5.53
C ASN A 27 10.54 9.92 -5.56
N ILE A 28 9.97 10.70 -4.63
CA ILE A 28 10.19 12.15 -4.55
C ILE A 28 11.67 12.47 -4.29
N ALA A 29 12.31 11.74 -3.38
CA ALA A 29 13.73 11.94 -3.04
C ALA A 29 14.65 11.67 -4.25
N ASN A 30 14.30 10.68 -5.07
CA ASN A 30 15.08 10.28 -6.25
C ASN A 30 14.57 10.89 -7.56
N ALA A 31 13.63 11.83 -7.53
CA ALA A 31 13.03 12.41 -8.74
C ALA A 31 14.04 13.16 -9.62
N ASN A 32 15.15 13.64 -9.04
CA ASN A 32 16.23 14.33 -9.74
C ASN A 32 17.51 13.48 -9.88
N THR A 33 17.45 12.18 -9.52
CA THR A 33 18.63 11.31 -9.56
C THR A 33 18.83 10.75 -10.97
N THR A 34 19.70 11.39 -11.74
CA THR A 34 20.07 11.01 -13.11
C THR A 34 20.98 9.79 -13.18
N ARG A 35 21.68 9.46 -12.09
CA ARG A 35 22.63 8.34 -12.03
C ARG A 35 22.51 7.56 -10.72
N THR A 36 22.02 6.33 -10.81
CA THR A 36 22.05 5.34 -9.73
C THR A 36 23.33 4.49 -9.81
N GLU A 37 23.59 3.61 -8.84
CA GLU A 37 24.77 2.73 -8.80
C GLU A 37 24.92 1.86 -10.07
N ASP A 38 23.80 1.52 -10.72
CA ASP A 38 23.75 0.76 -11.98
C ASP A 38 23.94 1.62 -13.24
N GLY A 39 24.16 2.93 -13.09
CA GLY A 39 24.38 3.87 -14.20
C GLY A 39 23.12 4.29 -14.95
N THR A 40 21.95 3.73 -14.64
CA THR A 40 20.66 4.17 -15.18
C THR A 40 19.97 5.20 -14.29
N PRO A 41 19.05 6.03 -14.83
CA PRO A 41 18.22 6.91 -14.01
C PRO A 41 17.27 6.12 -13.12
N TYR A 42 16.85 6.72 -12.00
CA TYR A 42 15.88 6.12 -11.10
C TYR A 42 14.54 5.85 -11.81
N ARG A 43 13.94 4.68 -11.59
CA ARG A 43 12.62 4.33 -12.10
C ARG A 43 11.59 4.42 -10.98
N ARG A 44 10.48 5.10 -11.25
CA ARG A 44 9.37 5.23 -10.30
C ARG A 44 8.91 3.85 -9.82
N GLN A 45 8.75 3.71 -8.51
CA GLN A 45 8.24 2.50 -7.87
C GLN A 45 6.78 2.71 -7.43
N GLN A 46 5.96 1.66 -7.53
CA GLN A 46 4.55 1.68 -7.15
C GLN A 46 4.22 0.46 -6.28
N VAL A 47 3.42 0.69 -5.25
CA VAL A 47 2.99 -0.37 -4.34
C VAL A 47 1.72 -1.02 -4.88
N VAL A 48 1.75 -2.35 -5.02
CA VAL A 48 0.57 -3.14 -5.37
C VAL A 48 -0.03 -3.71 -4.09
N PHE A 49 -1.29 -3.36 -3.85
CA PHE A 49 -2.07 -3.92 -2.75
C PHE A 49 -2.78 -5.19 -3.19
N GLU A 50 -2.80 -6.17 -2.30
CA GLU A 50 -3.52 -7.42 -2.47
C GLU A 50 -4.36 -7.69 -1.23
N GLU A 51 -5.52 -8.33 -1.43
CA GLU A 51 -6.29 -8.82 -0.31
C GLU A 51 -5.50 -9.92 0.43
N ARG A 52 -5.51 -9.87 1.76
CA ARG A 52 -4.97 -10.97 2.56
C ARG A 52 -5.89 -12.18 2.38
N GLU A 53 -5.46 -13.11 1.51
CA GLU A 53 -6.26 -14.23 1.02
C GLU A 53 -7.06 -14.96 2.11
N LEU A 54 -8.35 -15.14 1.81
CA LEU A 54 -9.10 -16.32 2.22
C LEU A 54 -8.73 -17.39 1.19
N ASP A 55 -7.96 -18.39 1.59
CA ASP A 55 -7.61 -19.49 0.72
C ASP A 55 -8.88 -20.06 0.08
N PHE A 56 -8.94 -20.16 -1.25
CA PHE A 56 -10.19 -20.50 -1.97
C PHE A 56 -10.76 -21.85 -1.50
N GLU A 57 -9.88 -22.77 -1.11
CA GLU A 57 -10.23 -24.04 -0.47
C GLU A 57 -10.99 -23.83 0.85
N THR A 58 -10.56 -22.88 1.68
CA THR A 58 -11.24 -22.52 2.93
C THR A 58 -12.58 -21.80 2.69
N ALA A 59 -12.67 -20.99 1.65
CA ALA A 59 -13.92 -20.33 1.26
C ALA A 59 -14.95 -21.33 0.70
N LEU A 60 -14.49 -22.30 -0.11
CA LEU A 60 -15.33 -23.32 -0.71
C LEU A 60 -15.82 -24.33 0.33
N THR A 61 -14.94 -24.83 1.19
CA THR A 61 -15.32 -25.73 2.29
C THR A 61 -16.28 -25.06 3.28
N GLN A 62 -16.15 -23.74 3.50
CA GLN A 62 -17.10 -22.97 4.30
C GLN A 62 -18.45 -22.78 3.58
N ALA A 63 -18.46 -22.60 2.26
CA ALA A 63 -19.68 -22.52 1.46
C ALA A 63 -20.42 -23.88 1.40
N GLU A 64 -19.69 -24.99 1.26
CA GLU A 64 -20.24 -26.35 1.30
C GLU A 64 -20.76 -26.72 2.71
N ALA A 65 -20.05 -26.34 3.77
CA ALA A 65 -20.51 -26.53 5.16
C ALA A 65 -21.79 -25.73 5.46
N ASN A 66 -21.93 -24.52 4.89
CA ASN A 66 -23.16 -23.73 4.98
C ASN A 66 -24.31 -24.33 4.16
N ALA A 67 -24.04 -24.90 2.97
CA ALA A 67 -25.05 -25.54 2.13
C ALA A 67 -25.58 -26.85 2.74
N THR A 68 -24.76 -27.57 3.50
CA THR A 68 -25.09 -28.85 4.14
C THR A 68 -25.66 -28.70 5.55
N GLY A 69 -25.78 -27.48 6.09
CA GLY A 69 -26.35 -27.20 7.41
C GLY A 69 -25.53 -27.70 8.60
N ALA A 70 -24.26 -28.08 8.38
CA ALA A 70 -23.36 -28.58 9.41
C ALA A 70 -22.83 -27.41 10.27
N SER A 71 -23.62 -27.01 11.27
CA SER A 71 -23.38 -25.87 12.17
C SER A 71 -22.19 -26.01 13.15
N GLY A 72 -21.24 -26.91 12.89
CA GLY A 72 -20.12 -27.24 13.77
C GLY A 72 -18.74 -26.78 13.28
N ALA A 73 -18.60 -26.36 12.02
CA ALA A 73 -17.35 -25.79 11.54
C ALA A 73 -17.20 -24.40 12.17
N SER A 74 -16.13 -24.23 12.96
CA SER A 74 -15.68 -22.94 13.47
C SER A 74 -15.90 -21.88 12.40
N ARG A 75 -16.72 -20.87 12.68
CA ARG A 75 -16.75 -19.60 11.94
C ARG A 75 -15.36 -18.98 12.12
N THR A 76 -14.38 -19.50 11.39
CA THR A 76 -13.10 -18.86 11.16
C THR A 76 -13.49 -17.52 10.58
N GLN A 77 -13.46 -16.51 11.43
CA GLN A 77 -13.79 -15.15 11.06
C GLN A 77 -12.98 -14.83 9.84
N THR A 78 -13.68 -14.43 8.78
CA THR A 78 -13.14 -13.85 7.57
C THR A 78 -12.00 -12.92 7.97
N LYS A 79 -10.75 -13.37 7.77
CA LYS A 79 -9.55 -12.60 8.09
C LYS A 79 -9.33 -11.60 6.95
N GLY A 80 -10.29 -10.67 6.79
CA GLY A 80 -10.15 -9.57 5.85
C GLY A 80 -8.92 -8.73 6.17
N GLY A 81 -8.43 -8.01 5.18
CA GLY A 81 -7.29 -7.13 5.33
C GLY A 81 -6.57 -6.94 4.01
N VAL A 82 -5.64 -5.99 3.99
CA VAL A 82 -4.83 -5.68 2.81
C VAL A 82 -3.38 -5.95 3.16
N ARG A 83 -2.64 -6.56 2.24
CA ARG A 83 -1.19 -6.68 2.29
C ARG A 83 -0.56 -5.97 1.12
N VAL A 84 0.69 -5.59 1.28
CA VAL A 84 1.53 -5.18 0.15
C VAL A 84 1.97 -6.45 -0.55
N ALA A 85 1.55 -6.62 -1.80
CA ALA A 85 1.87 -7.78 -2.62
C ALA A 85 3.31 -7.67 -3.13
N ASP A 86 3.61 -6.51 -3.73
CA ASP A 86 4.90 -6.22 -4.32
C ASP A 86 5.10 -4.71 -4.50
N VAL A 87 6.34 -4.30 -4.73
CA VAL A 87 6.72 -2.95 -5.17
C VAL A 87 7.24 -3.08 -6.59
N VAL A 88 6.40 -2.69 -7.55
CA VAL A 88 6.67 -2.85 -8.98
C VAL A 88 7.24 -1.54 -9.53
N GLU A 89 8.20 -1.65 -10.44
CA GLU A 89 8.73 -0.49 -11.15
C GLU A 89 7.81 -0.08 -12.31
N SER A 90 7.72 1.22 -12.56
CA SER A 90 6.86 1.79 -13.61
C SER A 90 7.38 1.47 -15.00
N ASP A 91 6.49 0.98 -15.87
CA ASP A 91 6.76 0.70 -17.29
C ASP A 91 6.95 1.95 -18.16
N ARG A 92 6.77 3.16 -17.61
CA ARG A 92 6.93 4.41 -18.38
C ARG A 92 8.38 4.60 -18.83
N ASP A 93 8.56 5.11 -20.03
CA ASP A 93 9.88 5.48 -20.56
C ASP A 93 10.50 6.66 -19.79
N PHE A 94 11.83 6.73 -19.80
CA PHE A 94 12.59 7.84 -19.21
C PHE A 94 12.44 9.13 -20.04
N LEU A 95 12.59 10.28 -19.38
CA LEU A 95 12.52 11.57 -20.07
C LEU A 95 13.92 11.98 -20.54
N SER A 96 14.13 12.01 -21.85
CA SER A 96 15.38 12.55 -22.43
C SER A 96 15.26 14.07 -22.58
N VAL A 97 16.06 14.83 -21.84
CA VAL A 97 16.13 16.30 -21.95
C VAL A 97 17.47 16.69 -22.55
N TYR A 98 17.47 17.62 -23.51
CA TYR A 98 18.70 18.14 -24.09
C TYR A 98 19.34 19.16 -23.13
N ASP A 99 20.45 18.77 -22.51
CA ASP A 99 21.30 19.63 -21.70
C ASP A 99 22.77 19.25 -21.94
N PRO A 100 23.45 19.87 -22.93
CA PRO A 100 24.83 19.56 -23.27
C PRO A 100 25.83 20.05 -22.21
N THR A 101 25.39 20.79 -21.19
CA THR A 101 26.25 21.27 -20.09
C THR A 101 26.26 20.35 -18.87
N HIS A 102 25.37 19.34 -18.85
CA HIS A 102 25.25 18.40 -17.75
C HIS A 102 26.38 17.34 -17.79
N PRO A 103 27.00 16.99 -16.65
CA PRO A 103 28.10 16.01 -16.60
C PRO A 103 27.69 14.59 -16.98
N ASP A 104 26.39 14.26 -16.86
CA ASP A 104 25.82 12.95 -17.24
C ASP A 104 25.13 12.99 -18.62
N ALA A 105 25.48 13.94 -19.49
CA ALA A 105 24.95 13.98 -20.85
C ALA A 105 25.64 12.94 -21.75
N ASP A 106 24.85 12.23 -22.56
CA ASP A 106 25.33 11.33 -23.61
C ASP A 106 26.15 12.09 -24.68
N GLU A 107 26.83 11.38 -25.59
CA GLU A 107 27.60 11.96 -26.70
C GLU A 107 26.82 12.97 -27.56
N ASN A 108 25.49 12.89 -27.55
CA ASN A 108 24.58 13.78 -28.27
C ASN A 108 24.07 14.97 -27.42
N GLY A 109 24.50 15.13 -26.16
CA GLY A 109 24.08 16.20 -25.26
C GLY A 109 22.72 15.97 -24.59
N TYR A 110 22.23 14.72 -24.55
CA TYR A 110 20.97 14.37 -23.88
C TYR A 110 21.23 13.76 -22.51
N VAL A 111 20.43 14.16 -21.53
CA VAL A 111 20.41 13.59 -20.18
C VAL A 111 19.12 12.81 -20.01
N LEU A 112 19.22 11.57 -19.53
CA LEU A 112 18.06 10.79 -19.15
C LEU A 112 17.66 11.14 -17.71
N TYR A 113 16.46 11.68 -17.57
CA TYR A 113 15.83 11.93 -16.28
C TYR A 113 14.90 10.78 -15.88
N PRO A 114 14.77 10.52 -14.57
CA PRO A 114 13.74 9.63 -14.01
C PRO A 114 12.35 9.90 -14.57
N ASN A 115 11.53 8.85 -14.68
CA ASN A 115 10.13 8.94 -15.07
C ASN A 115 9.20 9.32 -13.89
N VAL A 116 9.72 10.02 -12.88
CA VAL A 116 9.01 10.43 -11.66
C VAL A 116 8.48 11.85 -11.83
N ASP A 117 7.16 12.03 -11.74
CA ASP A 117 6.55 13.35 -11.65
C ASP A 117 6.30 13.70 -10.18
N THR A 118 7.03 14.68 -9.67
CA THR A 118 6.91 15.14 -8.28
C THR A 118 5.49 15.63 -7.95
N THR A 119 4.76 16.17 -8.92
CA THR A 119 3.38 16.61 -8.72
C THR A 119 2.45 15.42 -8.50
N GLU A 120 2.59 14.37 -9.29
CA GLU A 120 1.83 13.13 -9.11
C GLU A 120 2.20 12.46 -7.77
N GLU A 121 3.48 12.40 -7.41
CA GLU A 121 3.92 11.79 -6.14
C GLU A 121 3.44 12.60 -4.92
N MET A 122 3.44 13.93 -4.98
CA MET A 122 2.88 14.75 -3.90
C MET A 122 1.38 14.51 -3.73
N LEU A 123 0.64 14.37 -4.82
CA LEU A 123 -0.78 14.00 -4.76
C LEU A 123 -0.96 12.61 -4.17
N ASP A 124 -0.14 11.64 -4.58
CA ASP A 124 -0.17 10.28 -4.04
C ASP A 124 0.08 10.27 -2.53
N MET A 125 1.10 11.01 -2.09
CA MET A 125 1.45 11.19 -0.67
C MET A 125 0.30 11.83 0.12
N MET A 126 -0.37 12.84 -0.45
CA MET A 126 -1.56 13.46 0.16
C MET A 126 -2.70 12.45 0.30
N THR A 127 -2.99 11.65 -0.74
CA THR A 127 -4.05 10.64 -0.67
C THR A 127 -3.76 9.56 0.35
N SER A 128 -2.50 9.09 0.42
CA SER A 128 -2.08 8.10 1.41
C SER A 128 -2.14 8.66 2.83
N THR A 129 -1.73 9.92 3.04
CA THR A 129 -1.83 10.61 4.34
C THR A 129 -3.27 10.73 4.81
N ASN A 130 -4.18 11.07 3.89
CA ASN A 130 -5.61 11.12 4.19
C ASN A 130 -6.18 9.74 4.53
N ALA A 131 -5.81 8.68 3.80
CA ALA A 131 -6.22 7.31 4.08
C ALA A 131 -5.70 6.81 5.44
N TYR A 132 -4.44 7.09 5.76
CA TYR A 132 -3.83 6.77 7.05
C TYR A 132 -4.55 7.48 8.21
N ASN A 133 -4.82 8.78 8.07
CA ASN A 133 -5.57 9.53 9.08
C ASN A 133 -7.00 9.00 9.26
N ALA A 134 -7.69 8.66 8.17
CA ALA A 134 -9.01 8.05 8.23
C ALA A 134 -8.99 6.72 9.01
N ASN A 135 -8.01 5.85 8.74
CA ASN A 135 -7.83 4.60 9.44
C ASN A 135 -7.51 4.80 10.94
N LEU A 136 -6.72 5.83 11.29
CA LEU A 136 -6.49 6.20 12.69
C LEU A 136 -7.76 6.70 13.38
N THR A 137 -8.61 7.46 12.69
CA THR A 137 -9.91 7.87 13.23
C THR A 137 -10.77 6.65 13.52
N VAL A 138 -10.88 5.68 12.59
CA VAL A 138 -11.63 4.43 12.80
C VAL A 138 -11.08 3.67 14.02
N LEU A 139 -9.76 3.54 14.15
CA LEU A 139 -9.13 2.90 15.30
C LEU A 139 -9.49 3.58 16.63
N SER A 140 -9.53 4.92 16.66
CA SER A 140 -9.90 5.69 17.84
C SER A 140 -11.38 5.47 18.24
N VAL A 141 -12.28 5.42 17.25
CA VAL A 141 -13.71 5.16 17.45
C VAL A 141 -13.92 3.74 17.99
N MET A 142 -13.21 2.76 17.42
CA MET A 142 -13.25 1.37 17.90
C MET A 142 -12.77 1.26 19.35
N LYS A 143 -11.66 1.93 19.71
CA LYS A 143 -11.16 1.97 21.10
C LYS A 143 -12.19 2.56 22.06
N ALA A 144 -12.87 3.64 21.67
CA ALA A 144 -13.94 4.23 22.47
C ALA A 144 -15.13 3.27 22.66
N MET A 145 -15.55 2.56 21.61
CA MET A 145 -16.61 1.55 21.70
C MET A 145 -16.23 0.39 22.61
N ILE A 146 -15.00 -0.10 22.53
CA ILE A 146 -14.49 -1.18 23.40
C ILE A 146 -14.54 -0.75 24.86
N ASN A 147 -13.99 0.42 25.19
CA ASN A 147 -13.99 0.93 26.56
C ASN A 147 -15.42 1.07 27.10
N LYS A 148 -16.32 1.65 26.31
CA LYS A 148 -17.73 1.80 26.69
C LYS A 148 -18.44 0.47 26.90
N THR A 149 -18.12 -0.55 26.11
CA THR A 149 -18.67 -1.91 26.25
C THR A 149 -18.14 -2.59 27.51
N LEU A 150 -16.85 -2.41 27.82
CA LEU A 150 -16.23 -2.94 29.04
C LEU A 150 -16.79 -2.26 30.31
N GLU A 151 -17.08 -0.96 30.25
CA GLU A 151 -17.74 -0.23 31.33
C GLU A 151 -19.19 -0.69 31.55
N ALA A 152 -19.95 -0.92 30.47
CA ALA A 152 -21.34 -1.38 30.56
C ALA A 152 -21.48 -2.85 31.02
N GLY A 153 -20.40 -3.63 30.97
CA GLY A 153 -20.35 -5.02 31.44
C GLY A 153 -19.94 -5.21 32.89
N LYS A 154 -19.63 -4.12 33.63
CA LYS A 154 -19.44 -4.11 35.09
C LYS A 154 -20.74 -3.79 35.81
#